data_AF-A0A2M7AF02-F1
#
_entry.id   AF-A0A2M7AF02-F1
#
_cell.length_a   1.000
_cell.length_b   1.000
_cell.length_c   1.000
_cell.angle_alpha   90.00
_cell.angle_beta   90.00
_cell.angle_gamma   90.00
#
_symmetry.space_group_name_H-M   'P 1'
#
loop_
_entity.id
_entity.type
_entity.pdbx_description
1 polymer ?
#
loop_
_entity_poly.entity_id
_entity_poly.type
_entity_poly.pdbx_seq_one_letter_code
_entity_poly.pdbx_strand_id
1 'polypeptide(L)'
;MPGGKFIHRSLVVDGRLYAIAGANEHVFHATIRADGSLEPWRMTAPLNVNYPAAAVKGNRIYMVAGSRRGVRAQNAVFYGDVQPDGSIKEWIEGTALPDDVLQGGEAVVVGNNLYYIGGWHRRQAFRALIGDKGDLGTWQEVQHLLSPRCGFGSATFGGEIYVFGGSIIHLVPTDSACRVKVLGDGALAKWRRTASLPVERGVFATAQHENQIAIVGGSDFSDEVYLTRVLPDGNLADWSAGPPLPRHLNYPGAAAYRGWVYVTGGWGQKEDGSRYVSNEVFAAPLAGPAQ
;
A
#
# COMPACT_ATOMS: atom_id res chain seq x y z
N MET A 1 -17.90 3.25 3.40
CA MET A 1 -17.94 1.79 3.12
C MET A 1 -18.86 1.09 4.13
N PRO A 2 -19.38 -0.12 3.84
CA PRO A 2 -20.43 -0.75 4.64
C PRO A 2 -20.03 -1.16 6.06
N GLY A 3 -18.73 -1.24 6.36
CA GLY A 3 -18.21 -1.54 7.69
C GLY A 3 -16.83 -0.93 7.91
N GLY A 4 -16.45 -0.78 9.18
CA GLY A 4 -15.15 -0.25 9.55
C GLY A 4 -14.01 -1.18 9.15
N LYS A 5 -12.88 -0.62 8.74
CA LYS A 5 -11.70 -1.40 8.34
C LYS A 5 -10.44 -0.61 8.66
N PHE A 6 -9.41 -1.27 9.16
CA PHE A 6 -8.06 -0.75 9.35
C PHE A 6 -7.08 -1.88 9.04
N ILE A 7 -5.79 -1.56 8.94
CA ILE A 7 -4.69 -2.51 8.63
C ILE A 7 -4.90 -3.29 7.32
N HIS A 8 -5.76 -2.75 6.47
CA HIS A 8 -6.11 -3.27 5.16
C HIS A 8 -5.24 -2.66 4.08
N ARG A 9 -5.54 -3.00 2.83
CA ARG A 9 -5.00 -2.31 1.67
C ARG A 9 -6.12 -1.71 0.85
N SER A 10 -5.86 -0.51 0.34
CA SER A 10 -6.68 0.10 -0.69
C SER A 10 -5.89 0.17 -1.99
N LEU A 11 -6.57 -0.12 -3.07
CA LEU A 11 -5.99 -0.17 -4.41
C LEU A 11 -7.09 0.08 -5.43
N VAL A 12 -6.70 0.45 -6.64
CA VAL A 12 -7.64 0.68 -7.73
C VAL A 12 -7.35 -0.31 -8.85
N VAL A 13 -8.41 -0.97 -9.34
CA VAL A 13 -8.36 -1.85 -10.51
C VAL A 13 -9.52 -1.47 -11.42
N ASP A 14 -9.25 -1.19 -12.70
CA ASP A 14 -10.26 -0.85 -13.71
C ASP A 14 -11.30 0.18 -13.24
N GLY A 15 -10.82 1.27 -12.63
CA GLY A 15 -11.66 2.37 -12.14
C GLY A 15 -12.52 2.04 -10.93
N ARG A 16 -12.22 0.96 -10.22
CA ARG A 16 -12.90 0.58 -8.98
C ARG A 16 -11.94 0.65 -7.82
N LEU A 17 -12.36 1.29 -6.74
CA LEU A 17 -11.66 1.33 -5.47
C LEU A 17 -11.97 0.05 -4.68
N TYR A 18 -10.93 -0.61 -4.18
CA TYR A 18 -11.05 -1.77 -3.31
C TYR A 18 -10.56 -1.43 -1.91
N ALA A 19 -11.19 -2.04 -0.89
CA ALA A 19 -10.70 -2.08 0.48
C ALA A 19 -10.67 -3.54 0.93
N ILE A 20 -9.47 -4.12 0.98
CA ILE A 20 -9.26 -5.58 1.01
C ILE A 20 -8.54 -5.99 2.28
N ALA A 21 -9.01 -7.07 2.90
CA ALA A 21 -8.43 -7.70 4.08
C ALA A 21 -8.33 -6.73 5.28
N GLY A 22 -7.39 -6.94 6.19
CA GLY A 22 -7.32 -6.22 7.46
C GLY A 22 -8.20 -6.84 8.53
N ALA A 23 -8.62 -6.04 9.52
CA ALA A 23 -9.22 -6.50 10.78
C ALA A 23 -10.56 -7.27 10.67
N ASN A 24 -11.10 -7.43 9.47
CA ASN A 24 -12.19 -8.34 9.15
C ASN A 24 -12.00 -8.93 7.75
N GLU A 25 -12.70 -10.02 7.48
CA GLU A 25 -12.58 -10.78 6.22
C GLU A 25 -13.30 -10.15 5.04
N HIS A 26 -14.10 -9.11 5.25
CA HIS A 26 -14.91 -8.50 4.19
C HIS A 26 -14.02 -7.83 3.14
N VAL A 27 -14.29 -8.07 1.86
CA VAL A 27 -13.65 -7.36 0.76
C VAL A 27 -14.70 -6.46 0.12
N PHE A 28 -14.45 -5.15 0.14
CA PHE A 28 -15.36 -4.16 -0.41
C PHE A 28 -14.81 -3.56 -1.69
N HIS A 29 -15.69 -3.28 -2.66
CA HIS A 29 -15.33 -2.49 -3.84
C HIS A 29 -16.44 -1.51 -4.23
N ALA A 30 -16.06 -0.41 -4.87
CA ALA A 30 -16.98 0.59 -5.43
C ALA A 30 -16.42 1.16 -6.73
N THR A 31 -17.29 1.36 -7.72
CA THR A 31 -16.92 2.07 -8.95
C THR A 31 -16.65 3.54 -8.64
N ILE A 32 -15.55 4.06 -9.17
CA ILE A 32 -15.22 5.48 -9.14
C ILE A 32 -15.86 6.14 -10.37
N ARG A 33 -16.77 7.08 -10.15
CA ARG A 33 -17.41 7.86 -11.21
C ARG A 33 -16.44 8.90 -11.77
N ALA A 34 -16.80 9.48 -12.92
CA ALA A 34 -15.97 10.47 -13.60
C ALA A 34 -15.71 11.73 -12.76
N ASP A 35 -16.64 12.11 -11.88
CA ASP A 35 -16.51 13.23 -10.95
C ASP A 35 -15.74 12.89 -9.66
N GLY A 36 -15.20 11.67 -9.58
CA GLY A 36 -14.48 11.16 -8.42
C GLY A 36 -15.39 10.59 -7.32
N SER A 37 -16.72 10.69 -7.42
CA SER A 37 -17.63 10.11 -6.44
C SER A 37 -17.68 8.57 -6.53
N LEU A 38 -18.07 7.91 -5.45
CA LEU A 38 -18.16 6.45 -5.40
C LEU A 38 -19.59 5.95 -5.61
N GLU A 39 -19.75 4.92 -6.41
CA GLU A 39 -20.97 4.11 -6.43
C GLU A 39 -21.18 3.38 -5.09
N PRO A 40 -22.39 2.86 -4.82
CA PRO A 40 -22.62 2.03 -3.65
C PRO A 40 -21.62 0.87 -3.58
N TRP A 41 -21.04 0.70 -2.39
CA TRP A 41 -20.08 -0.36 -2.13
C TRP A 41 -20.75 -1.74 -2.22
N ARG A 42 -20.03 -2.70 -2.79
CA ARG A 42 -20.40 -4.10 -2.90
C ARG A 42 -19.39 -4.99 -2.19
N MET A 43 -19.85 -6.15 -1.73
CA MET A 43 -19.00 -7.18 -1.14
C MET A 43 -18.68 -8.25 -2.17
N THR A 44 -17.52 -8.88 -2.01
CA THR A 44 -17.09 -9.99 -2.85
C THR A 44 -16.38 -11.07 -2.02
N ALA A 45 -15.71 -12.05 -2.66
CA ALA A 45 -15.08 -13.16 -1.95
C ALA A 45 -14.23 -12.67 -0.77
N PRO A 46 -14.47 -13.20 0.45
CA PRO A 46 -13.81 -12.73 1.66
C PRO A 46 -12.33 -13.14 1.68
N LEU A 47 -11.51 -12.35 2.36
CA LEU A 47 -10.11 -12.66 2.60
C LEU A 47 -9.70 -12.17 3.99
N ASN A 48 -9.46 -13.11 4.90
CA ASN A 48 -9.06 -12.83 6.27
C ASN A 48 -7.52 -12.83 6.39
N VAL A 49 -6.90 -11.67 6.14
CA VAL A 49 -5.45 -11.46 6.30
C VAL A 49 -5.22 -10.07 6.91
N ASN A 50 -4.57 -10.02 8.06
CA ASN A 50 -4.20 -8.78 8.75
C ASN A 50 -2.83 -8.29 8.26
N TYR A 51 -2.65 -6.96 8.20
CA TYR A 51 -1.39 -6.32 7.79
C TYR A 51 -0.78 -6.91 6.50
N PRO A 52 -1.58 -7.22 5.45
CA PRO A 52 -1.01 -7.75 4.23
C PRO A 52 -0.31 -6.63 3.45
N ALA A 53 0.61 -7.03 2.60
CA ALA A 53 1.02 -6.22 1.46
C ALA A 53 0.11 -6.52 0.25
N ALA A 54 -0.06 -5.56 -0.66
CA ALA A 54 -0.88 -5.77 -1.84
C ALA A 54 -0.30 -5.07 -3.07
N ALA A 55 -0.45 -5.70 -4.24
CA ALA A 55 -0.08 -5.10 -5.52
C ALA A 55 -1.06 -5.55 -6.63
N VAL A 56 -1.07 -4.83 -7.74
CA VAL A 56 -1.98 -5.06 -8.88
C VAL A 56 -1.18 -5.25 -10.16
N LYS A 57 -1.59 -6.19 -11.01
CA LYS A 57 -1.15 -6.29 -12.40
C LYS A 57 -2.33 -6.66 -13.30
N GLY A 58 -2.65 -5.79 -14.27
CA GLY A 58 -3.85 -5.95 -15.08
C GLY A 58 -5.10 -5.95 -14.19
N ASN A 59 -5.95 -6.96 -14.34
CA ASN A 59 -7.15 -7.17 -13.53
C ASN A 59 -6.91 -8.06 -12.29
N ARG A 60 -5.68 -8.46 -12.00
CA ARG A 60 -5.37 -9.35 -10.86
C ARG A 60 -4.79 -8.57 -9.69
N ILE A 61 -5.30 -8.88 -8.50
CA ILE A 61 -4.81 -8.37 -7.23
C ILE A 61 -4.00 -9.47 -6.56
N TYR A 62 -2.80 -9.14 -6.09
CA TYR A 62 -1.94 -10.00 -5.28
C TYR A 62 -1.92 -9.50 -3.85
N MET A 63 -2.18 -10.40 -2.90
CA MET A 63 -2.13 -10.17 -1.47
C MET A 63 -1.01 -11.03 -0.91
N VAL A 64 -0.01 -10.39 -0.30
CA VAL A 64 1.27 -11.01 0.04
C VAL A 64 1.50 -10.93 1.55
N ALA A 65 1.85 -12.07 2.16
CA ALA A 65 2.20 -12.21 3.57
C ALA A 65 1.07 -11.73 4.52
N GLY A 66 1.43 -11.12 5.64
CA GLY A 66 0.50 -10.67 6.68
C GLY A 66 0.37 -11.65 7.84
N SER A 67 -0.74 -11.59 8.55
CA SER A 67 -1.07 -12.50 9.66
C SER A 67 -2.52 -12.96 9.59
N ARG A 68 -2.83 -14.04 10.32
CA ARG A 68 -4.17 -14.64 10.35
C ARG A 68 -4.58 -14.91 11.80
N ARG A 69 -5.86 -15.18 12.03
CA ARG A 69 -6.33 -15.53 13.38
C ARG A 69 -5.55 -16.74 13.91
N GLY A 70 -4.89 -16.57 15.06
CA GLY A 70 -4.06 -17.61 15.68
C GLY A 70 -2.64 -17.75 15.12
N VAL A 71 -2.29 -17.04 14.04
CA VAL A 71 -0.98 -17.09 13.38
C VAL A 71 -0.38 -15.69 13.32
N ARG A 72 0.72 -15.47 14.05
CA ARG A 72 1.35 -14.14 14.18
C ARG A 72 1.91 -13.59 12.87
N ALA A 73 2.34 -14.44 11.96
CA ALA A 73 2.84 -14.08 10.64
C ALA A 73 2.73 -15.28 9.70
N GLN A 74 2.53 -15.02 8.41
CA GLN A 74 2.51 -16.03 7.35
C GLN A 74 3.24 -15.54 6.11
N ASN A 75 3.73 -16.48 5.32
CA ASN A 75 4.40 -16.26 4.04
C ASN A 75 3.49 -16.50 2.82
N ALA A 76 2.22 -16.85 3.05
CA ALA A 76 1.30 -17.19 1.99
C ALA A 76 0.99 -15.99 1.08
N VAL A 77 0.72 -16.29 -0.18
CA VAL A 77 0.37 -15.32 -1.22
C VAL A 77 -0.98 -15.73 -1.80
N PHE A 78 -1.90 -14.79 -1.89
CA PHE A 78 -3.21 -15.00 -2.51
C PHE A 78 -3.34 -14.09 -3.72
N TYR A 79 -4.02 -14.54 -4.75
CA TYR A 79 -4.42 -13.68 -5.84
C TYR A 79 -5.88 -13.90 -6.22
N GLY A 80 -6.51 -12.82 -6.68
CA GLY A 80 -7.90 -12.80 -7.09
C GLY A 80 -8.06 -12.03 -8.39
N ASP A 81 -8.79 -12.62 -9.35
CA ASP A 81 -9.12 -11.97 -10.62
C ASP A 81 -10.37 -11.11 -10.47
N VAL A 82 -10.20 -9.82 -10.78
CA VAL A 82 -11.31 -8.89 -10.89
C VAL A 82 -12.10 -9.19 -12.16
N GLN A 83 -13.37 -9.52 -11.96
CA GLN A 83 -14.36 -9.76 -13.01
C GLN A 83 -14.86 -8.43 -13.60
N PRO A 84 -15.51 -8.43 -14.78
CA PRO A 84 -16.02 -7.20 -15.41
C PRO A 84 -16.98 -6.38 -14.54
N ASP A 85 -17.71 -7.04 -13.63
CA ASP A 85 -18.62 -6.39 -12.67
C ASP A 85 -17.90 -5.84 -11.42
N GLY A 86 -16.59 -6.08 -11.29
CA GLY A 86 -15.74 -5.71 -10.17
C GLY A 86 -15.62 -6.77 -9.08
N SER A 87 -16.38 -7.86 -9.17
CA SER A 87 -16.30 -8.93 -8.18
C SER A 87 -14.98 -9.72 -8.30
N ILE A 88 -14.56 -10.31 -7.19
CA ILE A 88 -13.53 -11.34 -7.10
C ILE A 88 -14.26 -12.63 -6.72
N LYS A 89 -14.23 -13.62 -7.61
CA LYS A 89 -14.97 -14.87 -7.40
C LYS A 89 -14.38 -15.70 -6.26
N GLU A 90 -13.06 -15.80 -6.21
CA GLU A 90 -12.31 -16.60 -5.26
C GLU A 90 -10.88 -16.05 -5.11
N TRP A 91 -10.26 -16.37 -3.97
CA TRP A 91 -8.85 -16.10 -3.73
C TRP A 91 -8.07 -17.40 -3.86
N ILE A 92 -7.11 -17.43 -4.78
CA ILE A 92 -6.30 -18.60 -5.08
C ILE A 92 -4.97 -18.44 -4.36
N GLU A 93 -4.53 -19.47 -3.66
CA GLU A 93 -3.20 -19.50 -3.05
C GLU A 93 -2.14 -19.72 -4.13
N GLY A 94 -1.14 -18.85 -4.15
CA GLY A 94 0.01 -18.90 -5.05
C GLY A 94 1.28 -19.39 -4.35
N THR A 95 2.39 -19.26 -5.06
CA THR A 95 3.71 -19.60 -4.52
C THR A 95 4.04 -18.75 -3.30
N ALA A 96 4.22 -19.41 -2.15
CA ALA A 96 4.53 -18.76 -0.89
C ALA A 96 5.95 -18.14 -0.89
N LEU A 97 6.13 -17.09 -0.09
CA LEU A 97 7.43 -16.47 0.14
C LEU A 97 8.40 -17.41 0.89
N PRO A 98 9.73 -17.25 0.75
CA PRO A 98 10.70 -17.98 1.55
C PRO A 98 10.67 -17.52 3.01
N ASP A 99 10.81 -18.46 3.96
CA ASP A 99 10.81 -18.25 5.42
C ASP A 99 9.50 -17.70 6.03
N ASP A 100 9.48 -17.55 7.36
CA ASP A 100 8.45 -16.82 8.09
C ASP A 100 8.56 -15.32 7.78
N VAL A 101 8.01 -14.93 6.63
CA VAL A 101 7.90 -13.52 6.27
C VAL A 101 6.89 -12.84 7.18
N LEU A 102 7.32 -11.69 7.70
CA LEU A 102 6.61 -10.98 8.74
C LEU A 102 5.62 -9.98 8.15
N GLN A 103 4.55 -9.72 8.89
CA GLN A 103 3.52 -8.75 8.53
C GLN A 103 4.03 -7.30 8.40
N GLY A 104 3.27 -6.47 7.69
CA GLY A 104 3.51 -5.02 7.59
C GLY A 104 4.68 -4.61 6.68
N GLY A 105 5.04 -5.46 5.71
CA GLY A 105 5.85 -5.06 4.56
C GLY A 105 5.00 -4.45 3.45
N GLU A 106 5.64 -4.18 2.31
CA GLU A 106 5.00 -3.59 1.13
C GLU A 106 5.20 -4.49 -0.09
N ALA A 107 4.24 -4.46 -1.02
CA ALA A 107 4.30 -5.21 -2.25
C ALA A 107 4.08 -4.28 -3.43
N VAL A 108 4.90 -4.42 -4.46
CA VAL A 108 4.83 -3.57 -5.66
C VAL A 108 5.07 -4.40 -6.91
N VAL A 109 4.47 -3.99 -8.02
CA VAL A 109 4.73 -4.58 -9.33
C VAL A 109 5.51 -3.60 -10.18
N VAL A 110 6.61 -4.07 -10.78
CA VAL A 110 7.36 -3.34 -11.81
C VAL A 110 7.60 -4.27 -13.00
N GLY A 111 7.00 -3.94 -14.14
CA GLY A 111 6.95 -4.82 -15.30
C GLY A 111 6.24 -6.14 -14.98
N ASN A 112 6.93 -7.27 -15.17
CA ASN A 112 6.42 -8.59 -14.84
C ASN A 112 6.89 -9.10 -13.46
N ASN A 113 7.44 -8.24 -12.61
CA ASN A 113 8.00 -8.66 -11.33
C ASN A 113 7.12 -8.18 -10.18
N LEU A 114 6.71 -9.11 -9.32
CA LEU A 114 6.15 -8.81 -8.02
C LEU A 114 7.28 -8.76 -6.99
N TYR A 115 7.37 -7.67 -6.25
CA TYR A 115 8.30 -7.53 -5.14
C TYR A 115 7.55 -7.55 -3.81
N TYR A 116 8.15 -8.16 -2.81
CA TYR A 116 7.79 -7.99 -1.40
C TYR A 116 8.98 -7.39 -0.67
N ILE A 117 8.78 -6.33 0.11
CA ILE A 117 9.86 -5.54 0.69
C ILE A 117 9.58 -5.34 2.19
N GLY A 118 10.60 -5.57 3.01
CA GLY A 118 10.59 -5.28 4.45
C GLY A 118 9.58 -6.12 5.25
N GLY A 119 8.86 -5.46 6.15
CA GLY A 119 8.01 -6.11 7.16
C GLY A 119 8.73 -6.27 8.48
N TRP A 120 7.98 -6.44 9.58
CA TRP A 120 8.43 -6.43 10.99
C TRP A 120 9.95 -6.43 11.25
N HIS A 121 10.59 -5.26 11.12
CA HIS A 121 12.03 -5.05 11.33
C HIS A 121 12.96 -5.92 10.45
N ARG A 122 12.57 -6.17 9.20
CA ARG A 122 13.35 -6.87 8.17
C ARG A 122 13.81 -5.87 7.12
N ARG A 123 14.99 -6.15 6.56
CA ARG A 123 15.56 -5.41 5.41
C ARG A 123 15.39 -6.18 4.10
N GLN A 124 14.99 -7.44 4.19
CA GLN A 124 14.86 -8.36 3.09
C GLN A 124 13.87 -7.84 2.05
N ALA A 125 14.17 -8.18 0.80
CA ALA A 125 13.26 -7.98 -0.31
C ALA A 125 13.30 -9.25 -1.16
N PHE A 126 12.13 -9.67 -1.64
CA PHE A 126 11.96 -10.85 -2.47
C PHE A 126 11.28 -10.45 -3.77
N ARG A 127 11.57 -11.19 -4.83
CA ARG A 127 11.00 -10.99 -6.16
C ARG A 127 10.50 -12.33 -6.71
N ALA A 128 9.28 -12.35 -7.23
CA ALA A 128 8.75 -13.42 -8.05
C ALA A 128 8.38 -12.88 -9.43
N LEU A 129 8.60 -13.69 -10.47
CA LEU A 129 8.08 -13.39 -11.80
C LEU A 129 6.57 -13.68 -11.83
N ILE A 130 5.80 -12.74 -12.40
CA ILE A 130 4.40 -12.93 -12.74
C ILE A 130 4.34 -13.44 -14.18
N GLY A 131 3.92 -14.70 -14.34
CA GLY A 131 3.72 -15.36 -15.63
C GLY A 131 2.55 -14.77 -16.44
N ASP A 132 2.39 -15.25 -17.66
CA ASP A 132 1.38 -14.72 -18.60
C ASP A 132 -0.06 -14.95 -18.12
N LYS A 133 -0.29 -16.00 -17.32
CA LYS A 133 -1.58 -16.30 -16.70
C LYS A 133 -1.72 -15.65 -15.32
N GLY A 134 -0.78 -14.80 -14.94
CA GLY A 134 -0.73 -14.12 -13.65
C GLY A 134 -0.32 -15.02 -12.47
N ASP A 135 0.11 -16.26 -12.73
CA ASP A 135 0.70 -17.15 -11.73
C ASP A 135 2.09 -16.66 -11.31
N LEU A 136 2.51 -17.02 -10.10
CA LEU A 136 3.80 -16.59 -9.53
C LEU A 136 4.83 -17.70 -9.65
N GLY A 137 5.97 -17.36 -10.25
CA GLY A 137 7.17 -18.19 -10.18
C GLY A 137 7.77 -18.23 -8.76
N THR A 138 8.89 -18.92 -8.62
CA THR A 138 9.60 -19.01 -7.35
C THR A 138 10.14 -17.64 -6.92
N TRP A 139 9.95 -17.32 -5.64
CA TRP A 139 10.51 -16.13 -5.02
C TRP A 139 12.02 -16.23 -4.87
N GLN A 140 12.72 -15.13 -5.14
CA GLN A 140 14.16 -15.00 -5.00
C GLN A 140 14.48 -13.77 -4.16
N GLU A 141 15.44 -13.89 -3.26
CA GLU A 141 15.96 -12.73 -2.52
C GLU A 141 16.66 -11.76 -3.48
N VAL A 142 16.40 -10.47 -3.30
CA VAL A 142 16.99 -9.37 -4.09
C VAL A 142 17.60 -8.32 -3.16
N GLN A 143 18.25 -7.30 -3.72
CA GLN A 143 18.97 -6.31 -2.93
C GLN A 143 18.11 -5.70 -1.80
N HIS A 144 18.64 -5.79 -0.57
CA HIS A 144 17.98 -5.37 0.66
C HIS A 144 17.93 -3.87 0.86
N LEU A 145 16.90 -3.43 1.58
CA LEU A 145 16.76 -2.08 2.11
C LEU A 145 18.00 -1.65 2.93
N LEU A 146 18.20 -0.33 3.00
CA LEU A 146 19.27 0.29 3.79
C LEU A 146 19.12 0.07 5.30
N SER A 147 17.87 -0.04 5.77
CA SER A 147 17.52 -0.27 7.17
C SER A 147 16.26 -1.11 7.27
N PRO A 148 16.12 -1.93 8.34
CA PRO A 148 14.90 -2.69 8.59
C PRO A 148 13.72 -1.76 8.87
N ARG A 149 12.55 -2.05 8.30
CA ARG A 149 11.34 -1.24 8.53
C ARG A 149 10.03 -2.01 8.27
N CYS A 150 8.97 -1.60 8.95
CA CYS A 150 7.59 -2.04 8.73
C CYS A 150 6.62 -0.85 8.77
N GLY A 151 5.39 -1.05 8.29
CA GLY A 151 4.36 0.00 8.27
C GLY A 151 4.81 1.26 7.51
N PHE A 152 5.63 1.08 6.48
CA PHE A 152 6.13 2.14 5.61
C PHE A 152 5.27 2.24 4.36
N GLY A 153 5.41 3.35 3.63
CA GLY A 153 4.76 3.56 2.34
C GLY A 153 5.66 3.19 1.17
N SER A 154 5.07 2.78 0.05
CA SER A 154 5.79 2.53 -1.19
C SER A 154 5.12 3.12 -2.43
N ALA A 155 5.91 3.39 -3.47
CA ALA A 155 5.46 3.89 -4.77
C ALA A 155 6.39 3.39 -5.88
N THR A 156 5.91 3.37 -7.14
CA THR A 156 6.73 2.97 -8.30
C THR A 156 6.63 3.97 -9.45
N PHE A 157 7.76 4.47 -9.94
CA PHE A 157 7.76 5.41 -11.07
C PHE A 157 9.03 5.26 -11.89
N GLY A 158 8.91 5.29 -13.23
CA GLY A 158 10.06 5.23 -14.13
C GLY A 158 10.92 3.96 -14.00
N GLY A 159 10.34 2.83 -13.56
CA GLY A 159 11.09 1.60 -13.29
C GLY A 159 11.89 1.62 -11.98
N GLU A 160 11.62 2.58 -11.10
CA GLU A 160 12.16 2.63 -9.74
C GLU A 160 11.07 2.35 -8.70
N ILE A 161 11.50 1.82 -7.56
CA ILE A 161 10.68 1.61 -6.37
C ILE A 161 11.14 2.62 -5.31
N TYR A 162 10.19 3.30 -4.70
CA TYR A 162 10.40 4.27 -3.62
C TYR A 162 9.79 3.73 -2.33
N VAL A 163 10.46 3.99 -1.22
CA VAL A 163 10.06 3.58 0.12
C VAL A 163 10.18 4.77 1.06
N PHE A 164 9.15 4.98 1.87
CA PHE A 164 8.95 6.17 2.68
C PHE A 164 8.73 5.80 4.15
N GLY A 165 9.49 6.41 5.05
CA GLY A 165 9.28 6.31 6.49
C GLY A 165 9.15 4.88 6.99
N GLY A 166 8.12 4.64 7.80
CA GLY A 166 7.85 3.42 8.54
C GLY A 166 8.35 3.49 9.96
N SER A 167 8.24 2.36 10.65
CA SER A 167 8.86 2.14 11.95
C SER A 167 10.09 1.25 11.82
N ILE A 168 11.19 1.68 12.41
CA ILE A 168 12.43 0.91 12.54
C ILE A 168 12.39 0.09 13.84
N ILE A 169 13.54 -0.44 14.28
CA ILE A 169 13.66 -1.26 15.49
C ILE A 169 13.03 -0.52 16.69
N HIS A 170 12.27 -1.24 17.52
CA HIS A 170 11.52 -0.69 18.69
C HIS A 170 10.32 0.21 18.35
N LEU A 171 9.75 0.09 17.14
CA LEU A 171 8.57 0.85 16.69
C LEU A 171 8.80 2.36 16.58
N VAL A 172 10.05 2.81 16.63
CA VAL A 172 10.42 4.23 16.46
C VAL A 172 10.15 4.61 15.00
N PRO A 173 9.34 5.64 14.72
CA PRO A 173 9.10 6.09 13.36
C PRO A 173 10.39 6.67 12.75
N THR A 174 10.44 6.74 11.42
CA THR A 174 11.54 7.41 10.69
C THR A 174 10.97 8.28 9.59
N ASP A 175 11.68 9.34 9.25
CA ASP A 175 11.43 10.22 8.09
C ASP A 175 12.15 9.73 6.83
N SER A 176 12.98 8.68 6.94
CA SER A 176 13.90 8.32 5.86
C SER A 176 13.17 7.79 4.63
N ALA A 177 13.55 8.31 3.47
CA ALA A 177 13.13 7.79 2.18
C ALA A 177 14.31 7.18 1.41
N CYS A 178 14.06 6.08 0.70
CA CYS A 178 15.02 5.48 -0.21
C CYS A 178 14.36 5.03 -1.51
N ARG A 179 15.18 4.95 -2.56
CA ARG A 179 14.77 4.48 -3.88
C ARG A 179 15.72 3.43 -4.43
N VAL A 180 15.23 2.62 -5.35
CA VAL A 180 16.02 1.63 -6.06
C VAL A 180 15.51 1.45 -7.49
N LYS A 181 16.46 1.33 -8.43
CA LYS A 181 16.15 1.01 -9.82
C LYS A 181 15.96 -0.49 -10.01
N VAL A 182 14.92 -0.87 -10.75
CA VAL A 182 14.72 -2.23 -11.25
C VAL A 182 15.52 -2.40 -12.54
N LEU A 183 16.38 -3.40 -12.57
CA LEU A 183 17.21 -3.75 -13.73
C LEU A 183 16.42 -4.58 -14.74
N GLY A 184 16.95 -4.74 -15.96
CA GLY A 184 16.24 -5.39 -17.06
C GLY A 184 15.84 -6.84 -16.80
N ASP A 185 16.56 -7.55 -15.93
CA ASP A 185 16.28 -8.91 -15.47
C ASP A 185 15.34 -8.97 -14.25
N GLY A 186 14.92 -7.82 -13.72
CA GLY A 186 14.12 -7.70 -12.51
C GLY A 186 14.95 -7.71 -11.22
N ALA A 187 16.27 -7.76 -11.27
CA ALA A 187 17.10 -7.53 -10.10
C ALA A 187 16.97 -6.07 -9.62
N LEU A 188 17.24 -5.85 -8.33
CA LEU A 188 17.28 -4.51 -7.75
C LEU A 188 18.73 -4.01 -7.74
N ALA A 189 18.93 -2.77 -8.19
CA ALA A 189 20.20 -2.07 -8.00
C ALA A 189 20.46 -1.80 -6.50
N LYS A 190 21.55 -1.09 -6.17
CA LYS A 190 21.78 -0.63 -4.79
C LYS A 190 20.75 0.44 -4.41
N TRP A 191 20.08 0.24 -3.28
CA TRP A 191 19.22 1.26 -2.67
C TRP A 191 20.01 2.54 -2.37
N ARG A 192 19.37 3.68 -2.56
CA ARG A 192 19.95 5.01 -2.32
C ARG A 192 18.96 5.86 -1.53
N ARG A 193 19.48 6.75 -0.68
CA ARG A 193 18.64 7.74 0.00
C ARG A 193 18.09 8.73 -1.03
N THR A 194 16.89 9.25 -0.74
CA THR A 194 16.30 10.40 -1.45
C THR A 194 15.74 11.38 -0.40
N ALA A 195 15.01 12.43 -0.81
CA ALA A 195 14.50 13.44 0.11
C ALA A 195 13.63 12.80 1.21
N SER A 196 14.00 13.01 2.48
CA SER A 196 13.23 12.54 3.63
C SER A 196 11.85 13.17 3.69
N LEU A 197 10.91 12.50 4.35
CA LEU A 197 9.63 13.07 4.73
C LEU A 197 9.85 14.30 5.64
N PRO A 198 8.91 15.26 5.70
CA PRO A 198 9.02 16.40 6.61
C PRO A 198 9.04 16.02 8.09
N VAL A 199 8.44 14.88 8.43
CA VAL A 199 8.35 14.38 9.80
C VAL A 199 8.48 12.85 9.82
N GLU A 200 8.97 12.31 10.93
CA GLU A 200 9.04 10.87 11.15
C GLU A 200 7.63 10.27 11.14
N ARG A 201 7.42 9.23 10.33
CA ARG A 201 6.07 8.70 10.14
C ARG A 201 6.09 7.20 9.89
N GLY A 202 5.23 6.47 10.60
CA GLY A 202 4.91 5.07 10.36
C GLY A 202 3.41 4.87 10.31
N VAL A 203 2.99 3.67 9.91
CA VAL A 203 1.59 3.20 9.96
C VAL A 203 0.60 4.09 9.18
N PHE A 204 1.12 4.77 8.16
CA PHE A 204 0.40 5.66 7.25
C PHE A 204 0.02 4.93 5.95
N ALA A 205 -0.77 5.59 5.09
CA ALA A 205 -1.07 5.10 3.74
C ALA A 205 -0.38 5.94 2.67
N THR A 206 -0.02 5.29 1.56
CA THR A 206 0.52 5.96 0.37
C THR A 206 -0.46 5.83 -0.78
N ALA A 207 -0.70 6.92 -1.50
CA ALA A 207 -1.46 6.93 -2.74
C ALA A 207 -0.60 7.56 -3.83
N GLN A 208 -0.63 6.98 -5.03
CA GLN A 208 0.18 7.46 -6.15
C GLN A 208 -0.66 7.59 -7.42
N HIS A 209 -0.51 8.72 -8.10
CA HIS A 209 -1.01 8.93 -9.45
C HIS A 209 0.10 9.50 -10.32
N GLU A 210 0.48 8.76 -11.36
CA GLU A 210 1.63 9.09 -12.22
C GLU A 210 2.89 9.32 -11.38
N ASN A 211 3.54 10.49 -11.49
CA ASN A 211 4.71 10.83 -10.69
C ASN A 211 4.37 11.45 -9.34
N GLN A 212 3.09 11.73 -9.05
CA GLN A 212 2.67 12.37 -7.81
C GLN A 212 2.38 11.35 -6.71
N ILE A 213 2.81 11.66 -5.50
CA ILE A 213 2.74 10.77 -4.34
C ILE A 213 2.13 11.54 -3.17
N ALA A 214 1.17 10.92 -2.50
CA ALA A 214 0.55 11.41 -1.28
C ALA A 214 0.80 10.42 -0.13
N ILE A 215 1.21 10.96 1.02
CA ILE A 215 1.34 10.26 2.30
C ILE A 215 0.23 10.76 3.21
N VAL A 216 -0.53 9.84 3.81
CA VAL A 216 -1.79 10.14 4.50
C VAL A 216 -1.85 9.46 5.87
N GLY A 217 -2.06 10.25 6.92
CA GLY A 217 -2.28 9.77 8.30
C GLY A 217 -1.03 9.12 8.91
N GLY A 218 -1.22 8.22 9.89
CA GLY A 218 -0.14 7.53 10.61
C GLY A 218 0.37 8.28 11.85
N SER A 219 1.40 7.73 12.51
CA SER A 219 2.10 8.19 13.73
C SER A 219 1.31 9.14 14.65
N ASP A 220 0.82 8.61 15.78
CA ASP A 220 0.09 9.35 16.83
C ASP A 220 -1.26 9.95 16.42
N PHE A 221 -1.96 9.29 15.48
CA PHE A 221 -3.25 9.76 14.99
C PHE A 221 -3.09 11.14 14.34
N SER A 222 -2.33 11.20 13.26
CA SER A 222 -2.19 12.42 12.46
C SER A 222 -3.33 12.52 11.44
N ASP A 223 -3.76 13.75 11.18
CA ASP A 223 -4.61 14.13 10.05
C ASP A 223 -3.80 14.72 8.88
N GLU A 224 -2.48 14.79 9.01
CA GLU A 224 -1.62 15.42 8.01
C GLU A 224 -1.56 14.62 6.71
N VAL A 225 -1.50 15.38 5.61
CA VAL A 225 -1.26 14.87 4.27
C VAL A 225 -0.02 15.55 3.71
N TYR A 226 0.92 14.76 3.21
CA TYR A 226 2.13 15.25 2.56
C TYR A 226 2.14 14.84 1.10
N LEU A 227 2.47 15.79 0.23
CA LEU A 227 2.52 15.61 -1.21
C LEU A 227 3.96 15.79 -1.69
N THR A 228 4.37 14.97 -2.66
CA THR A 228 5.60 15.16 -3.43
C THR A 228 5.39 14.64 -4.85
N ARG A 229 6.38 14.82 -5.71
CA ARG A 229 6.43 14.19 -7.02
C ARG A 229 7.83 13.69 -7.34
N VAL A 230 7.89 12.64 -8.14
CA VAL A 230 9.14 12.13 -8.71
C VAL A 230 9.56 13.03 -9.89
N LEU A 231 10.79 13.52 -9.83
CA LEU A 231 11.43 14.35 -10.84
C LEU A 231 12.05 13.48 -11.95
N PRO A 232 12.41 14.06 -13.11
CA PRO A 232 12.98 13.30 -14.24
C PRO A 232 14.27 12.53 -13.93
N ASP A 233 15.05 12.97 -12.94
CA ASP A 233 16.26 12.30 -12.45
C ASP A 233 15.95 11.20 -11.38
N GLY A 234 14.67 10.99 -11.11
CA GLY A 234 14.11 10.10 -10.10
C GLY A 234 14.30 10.57 -8.66
N ASN A 235 14.81 11.78 -8.41
CA ASN A 235 14.73 12.36 -7.08
C ASN A 235 13.30 12.81 -6.77
N LEU A 236 12.99 12.97 -5.50
CA LEU A 236 11.72 13.58 -5.08
C LEU A 236 11.86 15.10 -5.11
N ALA A 237 10.81 15.78 -5.52
CA ALA A 237 10.64 17.20 -5.24
C ALA A 237 10.50 17.43 -3.73
N ASP A 238 10.66 18.67 -3.30
CA ASP A 238 10.37 19.05 -1.92
C ASP A 238 8.93 18.67 -1.55
N TRP A 239 8.77 18.17 -0.33
CA TRP A 239 7.47 17.82 0.21
C TRP A 239 6.68 19.08 0.54
N SER A 240 5.38 19.06 0.25
CA SER A 240 4.45 20.12 0.61
C SER A 240 3.27 19.56 1.39
N ALA A 241 2.63 20.39 2.22
CA ALA A 241 1.38 20.03 2.86
C ALA A 241 0.25 19.93 1.82
N GLY A 242 -0.57 18.89 1.93
CA GLY A 242 -1.86 18.76 1.25
C GLY A 242 -3.03 19.15 2.16
N PRO A 243 -4.27 19.07 1.68
CA PRO A 243 -5.45 19.24 2.52
C PRO A 243 -5.47 18.20 3.65
N PRO A 244 -5.67 18.59 4.92
CA PRO A 244 -5.69 17.64 6.03
C PRO A 244 -6.90 16.71 5.94
N LEU A 245 -6.76 15.53 6.53
CA LEU A 245 -7.89 14.63 6.74
C LEU A 245 -8.91 15.28 7.68
N PRO A 246 -10.21 15.03 7.48
CA PRO A 246 -11.23 15.50 8.44
C PRO A 246 -11.12 14.85 9.83
N ARG A 247 -10.33 13.78 9.96
CA ARG A 247 -10.07 13.07 11.20
C ARG A 247 -8.66 12.50 11.22
N HIS A 248 -8.16 12.36 12.45
CA HIS A 248 -6.91 11.73 12.79
C HIS A 248 -7.01 10.19 12.62
N LEU A 249 -6.16 9.60 11.77
CA LEU A 249 -6.26 8.18 11.41
C LEU A 249 -4.90 7.47 11.41
N ASN A 250 -4.86 6.30 12.05
CA ASN A 250 -3.78 5.32 11.95
C ASN A 250 -4.21 4.12 11.11
N TYR A 251 -3.25 3.48 10.42
CA TYR A 251 -3.48 2.39 9.46
C TYR A 251 -4.67 2.61 8.50
N PRO A 252 -4.85 3.81 7.89
CA PRO A 252 -5.81 3.94 6.81
C PRO A 252 -5.34 3.12 5.59
N GLY A 253 -6.25 2.89 4.65
CA GLY A 253 -5.87 2.51 3.29
C GLY A 253 -5.97 3.73 2.38
N ALA A 254 -5.08 3.87 1.40
CA ALA A 254 -5.20 4.91 0.39
C ALA A 254 -4.89 4.38 -1.00
N ALA A 255 -5.51 4.97 -2.01
CA ALA A 255 -5.25 4.71 -3.42
C ALA A 255 -5.53 5.97 -4.23
N ALA A 256 -4.96 6.09 -5.43
CA ALA A 256 -5.28 7.21 -6.31
C ALA A 256 -5.76 6.74 -7.68
N TYR A 257 -6.62 7.56 -8.30
CA TYR A 257 -7.18 7.31 -9.61
C TYR A 257 -7.61 8.63 -10.27
N ARG A 258 -7.21 8.84 -11.53
CA ARG A 258 -7.55 10.04 -12.32
C ARG A 258 -7.34 11.36 -11.57
N GLY A 259 -6.19 11.51 -10.91
CA GLY A 259 -5.87 12.72 -10.15
C GLY A 259 -6.63 12.88 -8.83
N TRP A 260 -7.31 11.85 -8.33
CA TRP A 260 -7.93 11.85 -7.00
C TRP A 260 -7.20 10.91 -6.06
N VAL A 261 -7.06 11.29 -4.79
CA VAL A 261 -6.71 10.40 -3.67
C VAL A 261 -8.00 9.95 -3.00
N TYR A 262 -8.08 8.66 -2.70
CA TYR A 262 -9.12 8.06 -1.88
C TYR A 262 -8.49 7.49 -0.63
N VAL A 263 -9.05 7.83 0.52
CA VAL A 263 -8.62 7.34 1.84
C VAL A 263 -9.77 6.57 2.45
N THR A 264 -9.55 5.32 2.82
CA THR A 264 -10.59 4.45 3.38
C THR A 264 -10.21 3.97 4.76
N GLY A 265 -11.17 4.04 5.68
CA GLY A 265 -11.04 3.45 7.01
C GLY A 265 -9.85 3.98 7.82
N GLY A 266 -9.20 3.08 8.54
CA GLY A 266 -8.26 3.40 9.60
C GLY A 266 -8.91 3.34 10.97
N TRP A 267 -8.10 3.50 12.02
CA TRP A 267 -8.59 3.63 13.39
C TRP A 267 -8.17 4.97 13.97
N GLY A 268 -9.08 5.58 14.71
CA GLY A 268 -8.88 6.88 15.34
C GLY A 268 -9.16 6.82 16.84
N GLN A 269 -9.04 7.98 17.48
CA GLN A 269 -9.33 8.17 18.89
C GLN A 269 -10.44 9.22 19.06
N LYS A 270 -11.38 8.98 19.96
CA LYS A 270 -12.41 9.96 20.36
C LYS A 270 -11.86 10.88 21.45
N GLU A 271 -12.59 11.96 21.75
CA GLU A 271 -12.25 12.91 22.82
C GLU A 271 -12.13 12.24 24.20
N ASP A 272 -12.91 11.19 24.46
CA ASP A 272 -12.86 10.39 25.70
C ASP A 272 -11.67 9.41 25.75
N GLY A 273 -10.79 9.43 24.74
CA GLY A 273 -9.64 8.55 24.61
C GLY A 273 -9.96 7.15 24.06
N SER A 274 -11.23 6.80 23.86
CA SER A 274 -11.63 5.51 23.32
C SER A 274 -11.32 5.38 21.82
N ARG A 275 -11.02 4.15 21.39
CA ARG A 275 -10.66 3.84 20.01
C ARG A 275 -11.91 3.59 19.17
N TYR A 276 -11.89 4.00 17.91
CA TYR A 276 -12.91 3.63 16.92
C TYR A 276 -12.28 3.17 15.62
N VAL A 277 -13.00 2.31 14.88
CA VAL A 277 -12.62 1.90 13.52
C VAL A 277 -13.50 2.66 12.55
N SER A 278 -12.88 3.44 11.66
CA SER A 278 -13.61 4.24 10.68
C SER A 278 -14.13 3.38 9.54
N ASN A 279 -15.36 3.68 9.11
CA ASN A 279 -15.96 3.22 7.85
C ASN A 279 -16.11 4.37 6.84
N GLU A 280 -15.57 5.55 7.15
CA GLU A 280 -15.60 6.73 6.29
C GLU A 280 -14.65 6.55 5.11
N VAL A 281 -14.94 7.29 4.04
CA VAL A 281 -14.11 7.38 2.85
C VAL A 281 -13.96 8.84 2.50
N PHE A 282 -12.73 9.31 2.45
CA PHE A 282 -12.40 10.68 2.07
C PHE A 282 -11.82 10.68 0.66
N ALA A 283 -12.15 11.70 -0.12
CA ALA A 283 -11.58 11.88 -1.45
C ALA A 283 -11.22 13.35 -1.65
N ALA A 284 -10.06 13.58 -2.25
CA ALA A 284 -9.60 14.91 -2.62
C ALA A 284 -8.79 14.85 -3.92
N PRO A 285 -8.81 15.91 -4.75
CA PRO A 285 -7.88 16.00 -5.87
C PRO A 285 -6.44 15.97 -5.38
N LEU A 286 -5.60 15.13 -5.97
CA LEU A 286 -4.15 15.28 -5.98
C LEU A 286 -3.89 16.56 -6.78
N ALA A 287 -3.29 17.57 -6.14
CA ALA A 287 -3.12 18.90 -6.72
C ALA A 287 -2.68 18.79 -8.19
N GLY A 288 -3.47 19.36 -9.11
CA GLY A 288 -3.11 19.41 -10.52
C GLY A 288 -1.73 20.05 -10.68
N PRO A 289 -1.00 19.78 -11.78
CA PRO A 289 0.27 20.44 -12.01
C PRO A 289 0.07 21.95 -11.87
N ALA A 290 0.89 22.59 -11.04
CA ALA A 290 1.08 24.03 -11.15
C ALA A 290 1.43 24.29 -12.62
N GLN A 291 0.58 25.07 -13.30
CA GLN A 291 0.77 25.48 -14.69
C GLN A 291 2.13 26.19 -14.86
#